data_AF-A0A7V0XFY5-F1
#
_entry.id   AF-A0A7V0XFY5-F1
#
_cell.length_a   1.000
_cell.length_b   1.000
_cell.length_c   1.000
_cell.angle_alpha   90.00
_cell.angle_beta   90.00
_cell.angle_gamma   90.00
#
_symmetry.space_group_name_H-M   'P 1'
#
loop_
_entity.id
_entity.type
_entity.pdbx_description
1 polymer ?
#
loop_
_entity_poly.entity_id
_entity_poly.type
_entity_poly.pdbx_seq_one_letter_code
_entity_poly.pdbx_strand_id
1 'polypeptide(L)'
;MKKFLLKPPEELVTPAGHRFRILRHFCKGCRICVEFCPTGTLDLDDRFKVKVAHPEKCVACRMCELRCPDLAIYVTRAKKQKGQDGAES
;
A
#
# COMPACT_ATOMS: atom_id res chain seq x y z
N MET A 1 16.21 17.66 23.69
CA MET A 1 14.85 17.06 23.62
C MET A 1 14.25 17.27 22.23
N LYS A 2 14.68 16.51 21.21
CA LYS A 2 14.01 16.44 19.90
C LYS A 2 13.42 15.05 19.81
N LYS A 3 12.22 14.86 20.35
CA LYS A 3 11.49 13.59 20.28
C LYS A 3 11.20 13.33 18.80
N PHE A 4 12.10 12.60 18.14
CA PHE A 4 11.86 11.82 16.92
C PHE A 4 10.93 12.48 15.88
N LEU A 5 11.44 13.45 15.11
CA LEU A 5 10.70 14.15 14.05
C LEU A 5 10.46 13.28 12.80
N LEU A 6 9.91 12.08 12.97
CA LEU A 6 9.40 11.30 11.85
C LEU A 6 8.06 11.89 11.40
N LYS A 7 7.95 12.20 10.11
CA LYS A 7 6.69 12.65 9.52
C LYS A 7 5.63 11.55 9.65
N PRO A 8 4.35 11.90 9.83
CA PRO A 8 3.29 10.92 9.87
C PRO A 8 3.23 10.12 8.55
N PRO A 9 2.69 8.90 8.58
CA PRO A 9 2.47 8.11 7.38
C PRO A 9 1.54 8.83 6.40
N GLU A 10 1.78 8.64 5.11
CA GLU A 10 0.81 8.98 4.08
C GLU A 10 -0.28 7.90 4.05
N GLU A 11 -1.54 8.30 4.14
CA GLU A 11 -2.68 7.39 4.12
C GLU A 11 -3.55 7.60 2.87
N LEU A 12 -3.98 6.50 2.25
CA LEU A 12 -4.89 6.50 1.13
C LEU A 12 -5.87 5.33 1.22
N VAL A 13 -7.12 5.55 0.83
CA VAL A 13 -8.15 4.51 0.73
C VAL A 13 -8.57 4.36 -0.73
N THR A 14 -8.54 3.13 -1.23
CA THR A 14 -8.94 2.78 -2.61
C THR A 14 -10.47 2.75 -2.76
N PRO A 15 -11.02 2.80 -3.99
CA PRO A 15 -12.45 2.62 -4.23
C PRO A 15 -13.00 1.28 -3.68
N ALA A 16 -12.20 0.22 -3.67
CA ALA A 16 -12.54 -1.07 -3.06
C ALA A 16 -12.41 -1.09 -1.52
N GLY A 17 -12.13 0.05 -0.90
CA GLY A 17 -12.04 0.25 0.56
C GLY A 17 -10.72 -0.23 1.18
N HIS A 18 -9.74 -0.68 0.38
CA HIS A 18 -8.43 -1.08 0.89
C HIS A 18 -7.63 0.14 1.34
N ARG A 19 -6.93 0.05 2.47
CA ARG A 19 -6.16 1.15 3.05
C ARG A 19 -4.66 0.94 2.84
N PHE A 20 -4.01 1.95 2.29
CA PHE A 20 -2.55 2.07 2.24
C PHE A 20 -2.05 2.96 3.36
N ARG A 21 -0.94 2.56 3.98
CA ARG A 21 -0.17 3.39 4.91
C ARG A 21 1.30 3.38 4.46
N ILE A 22 1.81 4.52 4.02
CA ILE A 22 3.15 4.65 3.43
C ILE A 22 4.04 5.49 4.36
N LEU A 23 5.10 4.88 4.87
CA LEU A 23 6.13 5.54 5.65
C LEU A 23 7.19 6.10 4.70
N ARG A 24 6.91 7.28 4.11
CA ARG A 24 7.77 7.91 3.09
C ARG A 24 9.23 8.08 3.51
N HIS A 25 9.49 8.24 4.81
CA HIS A 25 10.84 8.36 5.35
C HIS A 25 11.68 7.08 5.21
N PHE A 26 11.03 5.91 5.29
CA PHE A 26 11.70 4.61 5.14
C PHE A 26 11.82 4.18 3.68
N CYS A 27 10.90 4.60 2.80
CA CYS A 27 10.98 4.27 1.38
C CYS A 27 12.28 4.80 0.76
N LYS A 28 13.15 3.90 0.26
CA LYS A 28 14.41 4.27 -0.43
C LYS A 28 14.28 4.44 -1.93
N GLY A 29 13.10 4.17 -2.50
CA GLY A 29 12.86 4.31 -3.95
C GLY A 29 13.38 3.16 -4.80
N CYS A 30 13.57 1.97 -4.22
CA CYS A 30 14.11 0.78 -4.90
C CYS A 30 13.18 0.15 -5.94
N ARG A 31 11.96 0.67 -6.14
CA ARG A 31 10.96 0.20 -7.11
C ARG A 31 10.44 -1.24 -6.99
N ILE A 32 10.95 -2.06 -6.06
CA ILE A 32 10.50 -3.46 -5.88
C ILE A 32 8.97 -3.58 -5.75
N CYS A 33 8.34 -2.70 -4.97
CA CYS A 33 6.89 -2.70 -4.81
C CYS A 33 6.11 -2.40 -6.12
N VAL A 34 6.70 -1.61 -7.03
CA VAL A 34 6.13 -1.30 -8.35
C VAL A 34 6.24 -2.53 -9.25
N GLU A 35 7.43 -3.11 -9.35
CA GLU A 35 7.71 -4.27 -10.22
C GLU A 35 6.89 -5.52 -9.83
N PHE A 36 6.69 -5.75 -8.54
CA PHE A 36 5.93 -6.90 -8.03
C PHE A 36 4.43 -6.62 -7.87
N CYS A 37 3.93 -5.45 -8.27
CA CYS A 37 2.51 -5.18 -8.23
C CYS A 37 1.83 -5.81 -9.47
N PRO A 38 1.05 -6.90 -9.31
CA PRO A 38 0.49 -7.61 -10.47
C PRO A 38 -0.55 -6.79 -11.25
N THR A 39 -1.08 -5.72 -10.65
CA THR A 39 -2.11 -4.88 -11.26
C THR A 39 -1.62 -3.48 -11.61
N GLY A 40 -0.33 -3.18 -11.44
CA GLY A 40 0.22 -1.85 -11.72
C GLY A 40 -0.43 -0.72 -10.90
N THR A 41 -0.74 -0.99 -9.62
CA THR A 41 -1.35 -0.01 -8.69
C THR A 41 -0.37 1.10 -8.28
N LEU A 42 0.93 0.78 -8.23
CA LEU A 42 1.97 1.61 -7.63
C LEU A 42 2.89 2.20 -8.69
N ASP A 43 3.44 3.37 -8.39
CA ASP A 43 4.53 4.00 -9.15
C ASP A 43 5.45 4.77 -8.18
N LEU A 44 6.49 5.41 -8.69
CA LEU A 44 7.26 6.41 -7.95
C LEU A 44 6.77 7.82 -8.30
N ASP A 45 6.81 8.71 -7.31
CA ASP A 45 6.71 10.15 -7.55
C ASP A 45 8.06 10.77 -7.94
N ASP A 46 8.04 12.08 -8.19
CA ASP A 46 9.19 12.89 -8.61
C ASP A 46 10.34 12.91 -7.58
N ARG A 47 10.10 12.41 -6.36
CA ARG A 47 11.11 12.27 -5.29
C ARG A 47 11.54 10.81 -5.10
N PHE A 48 11.25 9.96 -6.09
CA PHE A 48 11.50 8.53 -6.07
C PHE A 48 10.87 7.81 -4.86
N LYS A 49 9.75 8.31 -4.32
CA LYS A 49 9.02 7.60 -3.26
C LYS A 49 7.81 6.90 -3.85
N VAL A 50 7.47 5.76 -3.28
CA VAL A 50 6.28 5.02 -3.70
C VAL A 50 5.03 5.87 -3.51
N LYS A 51 4.19 5.91 -4.55
CA LYS A 51 2.85 6.49 -4.55
C LYS A 51 1.85 5.46 -5.05
N VAL A 52 0.59 5.59 -4.63
CA VAL A 52 -0.52 4.80 -5.17
C VAL A 52 -1.07 5.53 -6.39
N ALA A 53 -0.60 5.19 -7.59
CA ALA A 53 -0.95 5.88 -8.83
C ALA A 53 -2.33 5.48 -9.37
N HIS A 54 -2.70 4.21 -9.19
CA HIS A 54 -3.93 3.61 -9.72
C HIS A 54 -4.68 2.86 -8.62
N PRO A 55 -5.24 3.57 -7.62
CA PRO A 55 -5.86 2.96 -6.44
C PRO A 55 -7.01 1.99 -6.78
N GLU A 56 -7.72 2.23 -7.87
CA GLU A 56 -8.80 1.39 -8.41
C GLU A 56 -8.33 -0.01 -8.84
N LYS A 57 -7.04 -0.17 -9.15
CA LYS A 57 -6.46 -1.46 -9.57
C LYS A 57 -6.03 -2.33 -8.39
N CYS A 58 -6.07 -1.82 -7.17
CA CYS A 58 -5.58 -2.56 -6.01
C CYS A 58 -6.54 -3.70 -5.66
N VAL A 59 -6.02 -4.93 -5.59
CA VAL A 59 -6.76 -6.12 -5.12
C VAL A 59 -6.37 -6.55 -3.69
N ALA A 60 -5.59 -5.72 -2.99
CA ALA A 60 -5.03 -6.00 -1.67
C ALA A 60 -4.32 -7.36 -1.54
N CYS A 61 -3.53 -7.75 -2.55
CA CYS A 61 -2.71 -8.97 -2.51
C CYS A 61 -1.48 -8.85 -1.58
N ARG A 62 -1.14 -7.63 -1.15
CA ARG A 62 -0.03 -7.33 -0.21
C ARG A 62 1.38 -7.67 -0.69
N MET A 63 1.58 -7.98 -1.97
CA MET A 63 2.92 -8.23 -2.52
C MET A 63 3.88 -7.05 -2.30
N CYS A 64 3.39 -5.82 -2.45
CA CYS A 64 4.17 -4.61 -2.22
C CYS A 64 4.64 -4.45 -0.77
N GLU A 65 3.82 -4.86 0.20
CA GLU A 65 4.17 -4.87 1.63
C GLU A 65 5.18 -5.97 1.93
N LEU A 66 4.91 -7.20 1.50
CA LEU A 66 5.77 -8.37 1.75
C LEU A 66 7.16 -8.25 1.12
N ARG A 67 7.28 -7.51 0.02
CA ARG A 67 8.53 -7.34 -0.72
C ARG A 67 9.29 -6.06 -0.38
N CYS A 68 8.74 -5.18 0.46
CA CYS A 68 9.43 -3.96 0.82
C CYS A 68 10.52 -4.25 1.86
N PRO A 69 11.83 -4.14 1.52
CA PRO A 69 12.90 -4.44 2.47
C PRO A 69 12.96 -3.43 3.62
N ASP A 70 12.43 -2.22 3.42
CA ASP A 70 12.44 -1.12 4.39
C ASP A 70 11.13 -1.01 5.19
N LEU A 71 10.17 -1.93 5.00
CA LEU A 71 8.85 -1.91 5.65
C LEU A 71 8.11 -0.56 5.47
N ALA A 72 8.27 0.06 4.30
CA ALA A 72 7.80 1.42 4.04
C ALA A 72 6.33 1.51 3.56
N ILE A 73 5.66 0.39 3.32
CA ILE A 73 4.31 0.33 2.78
C ILE A 73 3.52 -0.79 3.46
N TYR A 74 2.29 -0.48 3.89
CA TYR A 74 1.36 -1.43 4.50
C TYR A 74 0.00 -1.35 3.81
N VAL A 75 -0.67 -2.49 3.65
CA VAL A 75 -1.98 -2.61 2.99
C VAL A 75 -2.94 -3.39 3.88
N THR A 76 -4.06 -2.75 4.24
CA THR A 76 -5.18 -3.40 4.93
C THR A 76 -6.32 -3.63 3.97
N ARG A 77 -6.76 -4.88 3.82
CA ARG A 77 -7.91 -5.24 2.97
C ARG A 77 -9.21 -4.76 3.64
N ALA A 78 -10.14 -4.28 2.83
CA ALA A 78 -11.49 -3.98 3.29
C ALA A 78 -12.19 -5.26 3.76
N LYS A 79 -12.94 -5.19 4.87
CA LYS A 79 -13.87 -6.27 5.24
C LYS A 79 -15.08 -6.17 4.33
N LYS A 80 -15.39 -7.22 3.55
CA LYS A 80 -16.72 -7.35 2.96
C LYS A 80 -17.72 -7.51 4.11
N GLN A 81 -18.76 -6.68 4.17
CA GLN A 81 -19.86 -6.93 5.10
C GLN A 81 -20.52 -8.25 4.69
N LYS A 82 -20.62 -9.21 5.62
CA LYS A 82 -21.27 -10.50 5.37
C LYS A 82 -22.77 -10.26 5.20
N GLY A 83 -23.27 -10.54 4.00
CA GLY A 83 -24.69 -10.45 3.67
C GLY A 83 -24.92 -10.60 2.17
N GLN A 84 -24.51 -11.75 1.61
CA GLN A 84 -25.10 -12.43 0.44
C GLN A 84 -24.15 -13.54 -0.04
N ASP A 85 -24.68 -14.75 0.07
CA ASP A 85 -24.46 -15.95 -0.73
C ASP A 85 -23.15 -16.73 -0.63
N GLY A 86 -23.30 -18.01 -0.30
CA GLY A 86 -22.42 -19.07 -0.73
C GLY A 86 -21.80 -19.87 0.41
N ALA A 87 -22.40 -21.02 0.71
CA ALA A 87 -21.74 -22.11 1.41
C ALA A 87 -20.42 -22.46 0.70
N GLU A 88 -19.36 -22.70 1.46
CA GLU A 88 -18.21 -23.45 0.97
C GLU A 88 -17.98 -24.62 1.93
N SER A 89 -17.77 -25.77 1.30
CA SER A 89 -17.90 -27.15 1.79
C SER A 89 -16.85 -27.58 2.81
#